data_AF-A0A819TXS7-F1
#
_entry.id   AF-A0A819TXS7-F1
#
_cell.length_a   1.000
_cell.length_b   1.000
_cell.length_c   1.000
_cell.angle_alpha   90.00
_cell.angle_beta   90.00
_cell.angle_gamma   90.00
#
_symmetry.space_group_name_H-M   'P 1'
#
loop_
_entity.id
_entity.type
_entity.pdbx_description
1 polymer ?
#
loop_
_entity_poly.entity_id
_entity_poly.type
_entity_poly.pdbx_seq_one_letter_code
_entity_poly.pdbx_strand_id
1 'polypeptide(L)'
;MTRMMVEHTLKLSWNFFATSHGKGVVDAIGGMVKRMVWQEIMTKKQCRSATDFVCIAKTKTNTIILDEISQTEIDVAKLSLEQLFMATKSVKDTQKLHSVIAIRSDVIECRIYGDSTSKWTVFF
;
A
#
# COMPACT_ATOMS: atom_id res chain seq x y z
N MET A 1 21.99 1.33 -21.04
CA MET A 1 23.05 2.04 -20.27
C MET A 1 22.57 3.47 -20.07
N THR A 2 22.23 3.87 -18.85
CA THR A 2 21.69 5.22 -18.60
C THR A 2 22.80 6.25 -18.74
N ARG A 3 22.47 7.45 -19.25
CA ARG A 3 23.41 8.56 -19.51
C ARG A 3 24.30 8.89 -18.29
N MET A 4 23.74 8.74 -17.09
CA MET A 4 24.42 8.95 -15.81
C MET A 4 25.57 7.97 -15.54
N MET A 5 25.50 6.73 -16.04
CA MET A 5 26.62 5.76 -15.93
C MET A 5 27.80 6.15 -16.82
N VAL A 6 27.52 6.79 -17.96
CA VAL A 6 28.53 7.18 -18.95
C VAL A 6 29.28 8.44 -18.50
N GLU A 7 28.58 9.41 -17.91
CA GLU A 7 29.17 10.70 -17.53
C GLU A 7 29.94 10.68 -16.20
N HIS A 8 29.69 9.71 -15.30
CA HIS A 8 30.28 9.71 -13.96
C HIS A 8 31.09 8.46 -13.58
N THR A 9 31.35 7.53 -14.51
CA THR A 9 32.09 6.28 -14.22
C THR A 9 31.51 5.49 -13.03
N LEU A 10 30.19 5.61 -12.81
CA LEU A 10 29.50 4.96 -11.70
C LEU A 10 28.98 3.59 -12.12
N LYS A 11 29.31 2.56 -11.32
CA LYS A 11 28.80 1.21 -11.50
C LYS A 11 27.42 1.09 -10.84
N LEU A 12 26.39 1.52 -11.57
CA LEU A 12 25.00 1.41 -11.15
C LEU A 12 24.43 0.03 -11.50
N SER A 13 23.98 -0.73 -10.50
CA SER A 13 23.10 -1.87 -10.69
C SER A 13 21.66 -1.40 -10.56
N TRP A 14 20.90 -1.46 -11.66
CA TRP A 14 19.47 -1.20 -11.63
C TRP A 14 18.74 -2.53 -11.45
N ASN A 15 18.27 -2.81 -10.24
CA ASN A 15 17.40 -3.95 -9.99
C ASN A 15 16.02 -3.62 -10.56
N PHE A 16 15.80 -3.93 -11.84
CA PHE A 16 14.50 -3.77 -12.50
C PHE A 16 13.55 -4.86 -11.99
N PHE A 17 12.62 -4.48 -11.13
CA PHE A 17 11.53 -5.35 -10.70
C PHE A 17 10.24 -4.79 -11.32
N ALA A 18 9.70 -5.47 -12.35
CA ALA A 18 8.55 -4.96 -13.10
C ALA A 18 7.31 -4.69 -12.22
N THR A 19 7.19 -5.38 -11.08
CA THR A 19 6.12 -5.14 -10.10
C THR A 19 6.34 -3.89 -9.23
N SER A 20 7.54 -3.28 -9.23
CA SER A 20 7.84 -2.06 -8.48
C SER A 20 7.36 -0.78 -9.17
N HIS A 21 6.80 -0.86 -10.39
CA HIS A 21 6.17 0.29 -11.03
C HIS A 21 4.82 0.70 -10.42
N GLY A 22 4.44 0.10 -9.28
CA GLY A 22 3.29 0.56 -8.46
C GLY A 22 1.92 0.33 -9.10
N LYS A 23 1.86 -0.23 -10.31
CA LYS A 23 0.63 -0.52 -11.05
C LYS A 23 0.31 -2.00 -10.97
N GLY A 24 -0.18 -2.43 -9.80
CA GLY A 24 -0.70 -3.78 -9.61
C GLY A 24 -2.10 -3.95 -10.21
N VAL A 25 -2.66 -5.15 -10.10
CA VAL A 25 -4.05 -5.46 -10.51
C VAL A 25 -5.05 -4.45 -9.92
N VAL A 26 -4.80 -3.98 -8.70
CA VAL A 26 -5.62 -2.95 -8.01
C VAL A 26 -5.65 -1.63 -8.79
N ASP A 27 -4.52 -1.18 -9.35
CA ASP A 27 -4.46 0.04 -10.16
C ASP A 27 -5.25 -0.12 -11.47
N ALA A 28 -5.19 -1.30 -12.08
CA ALA A 28 -5.95 -1.61 -13.29
C ALA A 28 -7.48 -1.57 -13.06
N ILE A 29 -7.95 -2.14 -11.94
CA ILE A 29 -9.38 -2.09 -11.56
C ILE A 29 -9.81 -0.64 -11.32
N GLY A 30 -9.03 0.13 -10.54
CA GLY A 30 -9.32 1.53 -10.27
C GLY A 30 -9.33 2.39 -11.54
N GLY A 31 -8.37 2.18 -12.44
CA GLY A 31 -8.31 2.86 -13.73
C GLY A 31 -9.50 2.53 -14.64
N MET A 32 -9.94 1.27 -14.64
CA MET A 32 -11.12 0.85 -15.40
C MET A 32 -12.40 1.53 -14.90
N VAL A 33 -12.64 1.55 -13.58
CA VAL A 33 -13.81 2.20 -12.98
C VAL A 33 -13.81 3.71 -13.27
N LYS A 34 -12.66 4.37 -13.09
CA LYS A 34 -12.49 5.80 -13.43
C LYS A 34 -12.84 6.07 -14.90
N ARG A 35 -12.37 5.22 -15.82
CA ARG A 35 -12.66 5.35 -17.25
C ARG A 35 -14.15 5.19 -17.55
N MET A 36 -14.83 4.22 -16.93
CA MET A 36 -16.28 4.02 -17.11
C MET A 36 -17.09 5.24 -16.67
N VAL A 37 -16.78 5.79 -15.49
CA VAL A 37 -17.46 7.01 -15.01
C VAL A 37 -17.13 8.21 -15.89
N TRP A 38 -15.87 8.36 -16.31
CA TRP A 38 -15.44 9.44 -17.20
C TRP A 38 -16.21 9.44 -18.53
N GLN A 39 -16.44 8.28 -19.13
CA GLN A 39 -17.23 8.16 -20.35
C GLN A 39 -18.66 8.71 -20.18
N GLU A 40 -19.28 8.48 -19.03
CA GLU A 40 -20.61 9.02 -18.73
C GLU A 40 -20.60 10.53 -18.51
N ILE A 41 -19.55 11.05 -17.88
CA ILE A 41 -19.37 12.50 -17.72
C ILE A 41 -19.25 13.17 -19.10
N MET A 42 -18.55 12.54 -20.05
CA MET A 42 -18.46 13.02 -21.43
C MET A 42 -19.83 13.03 -22.15
N THR A 43 -20.77 12.18 -21.73
CA THR A 43 -22.18 12.22 -22.20
C THR A 43 -23.06 13.23 -21.45
N LYS A 44 -22.45 14.19 -20.74
CA LYS A 44 -23.10 15.25 -19.94
C LYS A 44 -23.76 14.78 -18.64
N LYS A 45 -23.42 13.58 -18.15
CA LYS A 45 -23.85 13.14 -16.81
C LYS A 45 -23.05 13.91 -15.75
N GLN A 46 -23.71 14.41 -14.71
CA GLN A 46 -23.03 15.13 -13.63
C GLN A 46 -22.51 14.14 -12.58
N CYS A 47 -21.27 14.37 -12.13
CA CYS A 47 -20.64 13.63 -11.03
C CYS A 47 -19.98 14.66 -10.12
N ARG A 48 -20.57 14.97 -8.97
CA ARG A 48 -20.11 16.03 -8.06
C ARG A 48 -19.72 15.51 -6.68
N SER A 49 -20.05 14.26 -6.38
CA SER A 49 -19.79 13.60 -5.09
C SER A 49 -19.26 12.18 -5.29
N ALA A 50 -18.75 11.59 -4.20
CA ALA A 50 -18.36 10.18 -4.17
C ALA A 50 -19.58 9.26 -4.40
N THR A 51 -20.73 9.62 -3.83
CA THR A 51 -22.02 8.93 -4.07
C THR A 51 -22.40 8.92 -5.55
N ASP A 52 -22.28 10.07 -6.24
CA ASP A 52 -22.56 10.13 -7.69
C ASP A 52 -21.63 9.20 -8.46
N PHE A 53 -20.33 9.21 -8.12
CA PHE A 53 -19.33 8.37 -8.76
C PHE A 53 -19.69 6.87 -8.63
N VAL A 54 -20.01 6.42 -7.41
CA VAL A 54 -20.38 5.03 -7.14
C VAL A 54 -21.68 4.66 -7.83
N CYS A 55 -22.68 5.54 -7.80
CA CYS A 55 -23.95 5.32 -8.49
C CYS A 55 -23.73 5.14 -10.00
N ILE A 56 -22.98 6.04 -10.64
CA ILE A 56 -22.65 5.95 -12.07
C ILE A 56 -21.89 4.65 -12.36
N ALA A 57 -20.86 4.34 -11.58
CA ALA A 57 -20.06 3.13 -11.78
C ALA A 57 -20.89 1.84 -11.66
N LYS A 58 -21.80 1.74 -10.67
CA LYS A 58 -22.71 0.61 -10.50
C LYS A 58 -23.67 0.40 -11.67
N THR A 59 -23.98 1.45 -12.44
CA THR A 59 -24.75 1.29 -13.70
C THR A 59 -23.95 0.67 -14.85
N LYS A 60 -22.61 0.61 -14.74
CA LYS A 60 -21.71 0.15 -15.80
C LYS A 60 -21.09 -1.22 -15.54
N THR A 61 -21.01 -1.64 -14.28
CA THR A 61 -20.45 -2.94 -13.92
C THR A 61 -21.17 -3.52 -12.71
N ASN A 62 -21.44 -4.83 -12.77
CA ASN A 62 -21.88 -5.64 -11.64
C ASN A 62 -20.77 -6.61 -11.16
N THR A 63 -19.65 -6.68 -11.87
CA THR A 63 -18.51 -7.55 -11.53
C THR A 63 -17.60 -6.92 -10.49
N ILE A 64 -17.53 -5.58 -10.46
CA ILE A 64 -16.69 -4.84 -9.51
C ILE A 64 -17.58 -4.35 -8.37
N ILE A 65 -17.28 -4.82 -7.16
CA ILE A 65 -17.94 -4.36 -5.94
C ILE A 65 -17.41 -2.95 -5.60
N LEU A 66 -18.33 -2.02 -5.40
CA LEU A 66 -18.05 -0.61 -5.19
C LEU A 66 -18.78 -0.14 -3.93
N ASP A 67 -18.01 0.16 -2.90
CA ASP A 67 -18.53 0.68 -1.64
C ASP A 67 -18.02 2.10 -1.44
N GLU A 68 -18.95 2.99 -1.11
CA GLU A 68 -18.62 4.34 -0.67
C GLU A 68 -18.34 4.30 0.82
N ILE A 69 -17.24 4.92 1.26
CA ILE A 69 -16.93 5.11 2.67
C ILE A 69 -17.20 6.58 2.99
N SER A 70 -18.15 6.82 3.88
CA SER A 70 -18.51 8.16 4.32
C SER A 70 -17.47 8.72 5.29
N GLN A 71 -17.42 10.06 5.41
CA GLN A 71 -16.56 10.71 6.39
C GLN A 71 -16.89 10.26 7.83
N THR A 72 -18.17 10.05 8.12
CA THR A 72 -18.63 9.58 9.43
C THR A 72 -18.08 8.19 9.76
N GLU A 73 -18.04 7.26 8.81
CA GLU A 73 -17.45 5.94 9.01
C GLU A 73 -15.93 6.02 9.26
N ILE A 74 -15.24 6.90 8.55
CA ILE A 74 -13.81 7.17 8.76
C ILE A 74 -13.58 7.71 10.17
N ASP A 75 -14.37 8.68 10.61
CA ASP A 75 -14.22 9.31 11.92
C ASP A 75 -14.47 8.31 13.05
N VAL A 76 -15.50 7.47 12.91
CA VAL A 76 -15.80 6.40 13.87
C VAL A 76 -14.66 5.38 13.94
N ALA A 77 -14.15 4.93 12.78
CA ALA A 77 -13.03 3.98 12.73
C ALA A 77 -11.76 4.58 13.35
N LYS A 78 -11.50 5.85 13.09
CA LYS A 78 -10.34 6.57 13.64
C LYS A 78 -10.40 6.64 15.16
N LEU A 79 -11.54 7.02 15.73
CA LEU A 79 -11.73 7.05 17.19
C LEU A 79 -11.52 5.67 17.82
N SER A 80 -12.04 4.61 17.19
CA SER A 80 -11.84 3.24 17.66
C SER A 80 -10.37 2.82 17.64
N LEU A 81 -9.64 3.17 16.59
CA LEU A 81 -8.21 2.87 16.47
C LEU A 81 -7.39 3.63 17.52
N GLU A 82 -7.70 4.91 17.75
CA GLU A 82 -7.02 5.71 18.78
C GLU A 82 -7.20 5.09 20.18
N GLN A 83 -8.41 4.65 20.53
CA GLN A 83 -8.67 3.96 21.79
C GLN A 83 -7.91 2.63 21.89
N LEU A 84 -7.89 1.84 20.82
CA LEU A 84 -7.13 0.59 20.75
C LEU A 84 -5.63 0.86 20.97
N PHE A 85 -5.07 1.84 20.28
CA PHE A 85 -3.65 2.18 20.39
C PHE A 85 -3.28 2.71 21.78
N MET A 86 -4.17 3.46 22.42
CA MET A 86 -3.97 3.89 23.82
C MET A 86 -3.98 2.71 24.80
N ALA A 87 -4.81 1.70 24.56
CA ALA A 87 -4.91 0.52 25.43
C ALA A 87 -3.78 -0.50 25.19
N THR A 88 -3.21 -0.55 23.99
CA THR A 88 -2.12 -1.48 23.66
C THR A 88 -0.78 -1.09 24.30
N LYS A 89 -0.13 -2.04 24.97
CA LYS A 89 1.24 -1.87 25.45
C LYS A 89 2.22 -2.09 24.31
N SER A 90 3.04 -1.09 24.03
CA SER A 90 4.16 -1.25 23.10
C SER A 90 5.19 -2.23 23.66
N VAL A 91 5.64 -3.17 22.83
CA VAL A 91 6.79 -4.02 23.16
C VAL A 91 8.05 -3.18 22.96
N LYS A 92 8.82 -3.00 24.03
CA LYS A 92 10.04 -2.18 23.98
C LYS A 92 11.02 -2.73 22.94
N ASP A 93 11.70 -1.80 22.26
CA ASP A 93 12.78 -2.06 21.29
C ASP A 93 12.43 -2.86 20.03
N THR A 94 11.17 -3.24 19.79
CA THR A 94 10.76 -3.97 18.57
C THR A 94 10.57 -3.06 17.35
N GLN A 95 10.23 -1.79 17.54
CA GLN A 95 10.06 -0.83 16.44
C GLN A 95 11.37 -0.56 15.67
N LYS A 96 12.52 -0.85 16.28
CA LYS A 96 13.84 -0.75 15.63
C LYS A 96 14.17 -1.98 14.77
N LEU A 97 13.36 -3.03 14.84
CA LEU A 97 13.56 -4.27 14.10
C LEU A 97 12.78 -4.20 12.79
N HIS A 98 13.50 -4.23 11.68
CA HIS A 98 12.90 -4.27 10.34
C HIS A 98 12.61 -5.70 9.88
N SER A 99 13.36 -6.68 10.40
CA SER A 99 13.15 -8.08 10.08
C SER A 99 13.44 -8.96 11.29
N VAL A 100 12.53 -9.89 11.58
CA VAL A 100 12.68 -10.94 12.58
C VAL A 100 12.34 -12.27 11.91
N ILE A 101 13.29 -13.20 11.91
CA ILE A 101 13.15 -14.50 11.25
C ILE A 101 13.38 -15.59 12.30
N ALA A 102 12.39 -16.46 12.48
CA ALA A 102 12.58 -17.66 13.29
C ALA A 102 13.48 -18.65 12.53
N ILE A 103 14.65 -18.97 13.10
CA ILE A 103 15.56 -19.97 12.53
C ILE A 103 15.18 -21.36 13.05
N ARG A 104 14.91 -21.46 14.35
CA ARG A 104 14.47 -22.68 15.03
C ARG A 104 13.75 -22.31 16.33
N SER A 105 13.23 -23.30 17.05
CA SER A 105 12.32 -23.15 18.20
C SER A 105 12.81 -22.19 19.29
N ASP A 106 14.14 -22.13 19.49
CA ASP A 106 14.84 -21.36 20.52
C ASP A 106 15.61 -20.15 19.96
N VAL A 107 15.53 -19.89 18.65
CA VAL A 107 16.43 -18.93 17.98
C VAL A 107 15.71 -18.06 16.97
N ILE A 108 15.85 -16.75 17.15
CA ILE A 108 15.44 -15.74 16.16
C ILE A 108 16.64 -14.94 15.66
N GLU A 109 16.64 -14.63 14.36
CA GLU A 109 17.54 -13.67 13.74
C GLU A 109 16.82 -12.33 13.60
N CYS A 110 17.46 -11.27 14.09
CA CYS A 110 16.96 -9.90 14.02
C CYS A 110 17.85 -9.04 13.10
N ARG A 111 17.22 -8.12 12.36
CA ARG A 111 17.90 -7.12 11.51
C ARG A 111 17.33 -5.73 11.73
N ILE A 112 18.19 -4.71 11.73
CA ILE A 112 17.78 -3.29 11.83
C ILE A 112 17.24 -2.79 10.48
N TYR A 113 17.70 -3.36 9.36
CA TYR A 113 17.22 -3.06 8.02
C TYR A 113 17.08 -4.35 7.20
N GLY A 114 16.24 -4.33 6.15
CA GLY A 114 15.95 -5.52 5.33
C GLY A 114 17.18 -6.07 4.60
N ASP A 115 18.12 -5.18 4.28
CA ASP A 115 19.37 -5.43 3.57
C ASP A 115 20.62 -5.33 4.46
N SER A 116 20.48 -5.17 5.78
CA SER A 116 21.66 -5.05 6.64
C SER A 116 22.43 -6.37 6.73
N THR A 117 23.72 -6.31 6.44
CA THR A 117 24.70 -7.38 6.74
C THR A 117 24.86 -7.59 8.24
N SER A 118 24.63 -6.54 9.04
CA SER A 118 24.58 -6.62 10.49
C SER A 118 23.33 -7.37 10.94
N LYS A 119 23.53 -8.57 11.47
CA LYS A 119 22.51 -9.47 12.01
C LYS A 119 22.91 -9.86 13.42
N TRP A 120 21.95 -10.05 14.30
CA TRP A 120 22.20 -10.66 15.59
C TRP A 120 21.14 -11.71 15.89
N THR A 121 21.53 -12.65 16.72
CA THR A 121 20.73 -13.81 17.07
C THR A 121 20.32 -13.68 18.53
N VAL A 122 19.04 -13.88 18.82
CA VAL A 122 18.52 -13.94 20.19
C VAL A 122 18.14 -15.38 20.47
N PHE A 123 18.63 -15.89 21.60
CA PHE A 123 18.32 -17.22 22.12
C PHE A 123 17.30 -17.07 23.25
N PHE A 124 16.27 -17.92 23.25
CA PHE A 124 15.25 -17.98 24.30
C PHE A 124 15.40 -19.24 25.14
#